data_AF-A0A5K1DKP3-F1
#
_entry.id   AF-A0A5K1DKP3-F1
#
_cell.length_a   1.000
_cell.length_b   1.000
_cell.length_c   1.000
_cell.angle_alpha   90.00
_cell.angle_beta   90.00
_cell.angle_gamma   90.00
#
_symmetry.space_group_name_H-M   'P 1'
#
loop_
_entity.id
_entity.type
_entity.pdbx_description
1 polymer ?
#
loop_
_entity_poly.entity_id
_entity_poly.type
_entity_poly.pdbx_seq_one_letter_code
_entity_poly.pdbx_strand_id
1 'polypeptide(L)'
;VKEGRSWKTKIKVKVDHELVSLLHKDLVGKEREVAHEYFLTLAACNTVIPVITQSPAPTNSATSECPVLDYQGESPDEQALVSAASAYGYTLIERTSGHIVIDVHGEKL
;
A
#
# COMPACT_ATOMS: atom_id res chain seq x y z
N VAL A 1 17.60 9.56 6.85
CA VAL A 1 16.69 8.39 6.90
C VAL A 1 15.29 8.94 7.08
N LYS A 2 14.49 9.02 6.00
CA LYS A 2 13.06 9.35 6.17
C LYS A 2 12.38 8.06 6.60
N GLU A 3 11.99 7.98 7.86
CA GLU A 3 11.17 6.88 8.36
C GLU A 3 9.80 6.96 7.68
N GLY A 4 9.67 6.30 6.52
CA GLY A 4 8.38 6.04 5.91
C GLY A 4 7.55 5.22 6.89
N ARG A 5 6.38 5.72 7.28
CA ARG A 5 5.45 4.98 8.14
C ARG A 5 5.09 3.68 7.41
N SER A 6 5.46 2.54 7.99
CA SER A 6 5.08 1.24 7.43
C SER A 6 3.60 0.98 7.71
N TRP A 7 2.84 0.65 6.66
CA TRP A 7 1.44 0.25 6.76
C TRP A 7 1.35 -1.27 6.78
N LYS A 8 0.46 -1.82 7.60
CA LYS A 8 0.16 -3.26 7.58
C LYS A 8 -1.23 -3.46 7.03
N THR A 9 -1.38 -4.31 6.02
CA THR A 9 -2.70 -4.75 5.55
C THR A 9 -3.16 -5.96 6.34
N LYS A 10 -4.46 -6.06 6.61
CA LYS A 10 -5.07 -7.22 7.27
C LYS A 10 -4.87 -8.50 6.47
N ILE A 11 -4.93 -8.41 5.14
CA ILE A 11 -4.65 -9.51 4.23
C ILE A 11 -3.13 -9.64 4.05
N LYS A 12 -2.61 -10.85 4.28
CA LYS A 12 -1.21 -11.19 4.01
C LYS A 12 -1.08 -11.73 2.59
N VAL A 13 -0.28 -11.06 1.78
CA VAL A 13 0.02 -11.47 0.40
C VAL A 13 1.44 -12.04 0.35
N LYS A 14 1.61 -13.18 -0.33
CA LYS A 14 2.95 -13.70 -0.63
C LYS A 14 3.53 -12.90 -1.78
N VAL A 15 4.65 -12.23 -1.54
CA VAL A 15 5.35 -11.42 -2.54
C VAL A 15 6.38 -12.23 -3.32
N ASP A 16 6.58 -11.85 -4.57
CA ASP A 16 7.68 -12.33 -5.40
C ASP A 16 8.90 -11.41 -5.23
N HIS A 17 10.06 -11.97 -4.89
CA HIS A 17 11.26 -11.19 -4.59
C HIS A 17 11.91 -10.56 -5.82
N GLU A 18 11.78 -11.16 -7.00
CA GLU A 18 12.29 -10.59 -8.24
C GLU A 18 11.46 -9.36 -8.62
N LEU A 19 10.14 -9.44 -8.47
CA LEU A 19 9.25 -8.31 -8.71
C LEU A 19 9.43 -7.18 -7.68
N VAL A 20 9.65 -7.52 -6.40
CA VAL A 20 10.02 -6.52 -5.38
C VAL A 20 11.33 -5.82 -5.75
N SER A 21 12.33 -6.58 -6.22
CA SER A 21 13.60 -6.01 -6.68
C SER A 21 13.37 -5.06 -7.85
N LEU A 22 12.61 -5.47 -8.87
CA LEU A 22 12.28 -4.67 -10.06
C LEU A 22 11.64 -3.32 -9.71
N LEU A 23 10.81 -3.28 -8.66
CA LEU A 23 10.10 -2.07 -8.24
C LEU A 23 10.92 -1.12 -7.36
N HIS A 24 12.13 -1.51 -6.95
CA HIS A 24 12.97 -0.67 -6.09
C HIS A 24 13.37 0.63 -6.79
N LYS A 25 13.43 1.74 -6.03
CA LYS A 25 13.64 3.11 -6.58
C LYS A 25 14.98 3.29 -7.32
N ASP A 26 15.96 2.44 -7.03
CA ASP A 26 17.33 2.57 -7.53
C ASP A 26 17.57 1.87 -8.88
N LEU A 27 16.60 1.10 -9.40
CA LEU A 27 16.72 0.46 -10.71
C LEU A 27 16.20 1.38 -11.81
N VAL A 28 17.02 1.55 -12.86
CA VAL A 28 16.67 2.32 -14.06
C VAL A 28 16.39 1.33 -15.19
N GLY A 29 15.19 1.40 -15.76
CA GLY A 29 14.80 0.55 -16.89
C GLY A 29 13.34 0.70 -17.26
N LYS A 30 13.01 0.42 -18.52
CA LYS A 30 11.64 0.56 -19.05
C LYS A 30 10.66 -0.37 -18.34
N GLU A 31 11.11 -1.57 -17.97
CA GLU A 31 10.30 -2.55 -17.24
C GLU A 31 9.89 -2.04 -15.86
N ARG A 32 10.80 -1.36 -15.15
CA ARG A 32 10.52 -0.75 -13.84
C ARG A 32 9.48 0.37 -13.95
N GLU A 33 9.56 1.20 -14.99
CA GLU A 33 8.54 2.24 -15.25
C GLU A 33 7.16 1.64 -15.48
N VAL A 34 7.06 0.62 -16.33
CA VAL A 34 5.80 -0.04 -16.66
C VAL A 34 5.24 -0.77 -15.44
N ALA A 35 6.09 -1.46 -14.67
CA ALA A 35 5.68 -2.13 -13.44
C ALA A 35 5.20 -1.12 -12.39
N HIS A 36 5.88 0.02 -12.25
CA HIS A 36 5.46 1.11 -11.37
C HIS A 36 4.07 1.66 -11.74
N GLU A 37 3.84 1.95 -13.01
CA GLU A 37 2.54 2.43 -13.52
C GLU A 37 1.44 1.39 -13.32
N TYR A 38 1.75 0.11 -13.56
CA TYR A 38 0.83 -1.00 -13.32
C TYR A 38 0.38 -1.06 -11.86
N PHE A 39 1.30 -1.06 -10.90
CA PHE A 39 0.94 -1.14 -9.48
C PHE A 39 0.26 0.13 -8.96
N LEU A 40 0.65 1.30 -9.46
CA LEU A 40 -0.06 2.55 -9.16
C LEU A 40 -1.51 2.50 -9.66
N THR A 41 -1.73 1.95 -10.87
CA THR A 41 -3.06 1.75 -11.44
C THR A 41 -3.90 0.79 -10.58
N LEU A 42 -3.33 -0.33 -10.14
CA LEU A 42 -4.02 -1.27 -9.24
C LEU A 42 -4.46 -0.60 -7.93
N ALA A 43 -3.61 0.25 -7.35
CA ALA A 43 -3.92 0.97 -6.12
C ALA A 43 -4.96 2.09 -6.30
N ALA A 44 -5.00 2.74 -7.47
CA ALA A 44 -5.87 3.91 -7.73
C ALA A 44 -7.24 3.55 -8.35
N CYS A 45 -7.25 2.68 -9.36
CA CYS A 45 -8.40 2.43 -10.25
C CYS A 45 -9.36 1.37 -9.70
N ASN A 46 -9.86 1.59 -8.49
CA ASN A 46 -10.82 0.73 -7.79
C ASN A 46 -11.80 1.60 -6.99
N THR A 47 -12.78 0.97 -6.33
CA THR A 47 -13.72 1.67 -5.41
C THR A 47 -13.46 1.35 -3.94
N VAL A 48 -12.37 0.64 -3.64
CA VAL A 48 -12.02 0.15 -2.30
C VAL A 48 -11.75 1.30 -1.33
N ILE A 49 -12.31 1.19 -0.13
CA ILE A 49 -12.17 2.14 0.97
C ILE A 49 -11.18 1.58 2.01
N PRO A 50 -10.09 2.29 2.33
CA PRO A 50 -9.20 1.93 3.43
C PRO A 50 -9.81 2.31 4.78
N VAL A 51 -9.86 1.35 5.72
CA VAL A 51 -10.31 1.56 7.11
C VAL A 51 -9.17 1.23 8.07
N ILE A 52 -8.77 2.19 8.91
CA ILE A 52 -7.75 1.97 9.95
C ILE A 52 -8.41 1.24 11.13
N THR A 53 -8.02 0.00 11.38
CA THR A 53 -8.64 -0.87 12.40
C THR A 53 -7.87 -0.93 13.72
N GLN A 54 -6.58 -0.59 13.71
CA GLN A 54 -5.77 -0.45 14.91
C GLN A 54 -4.99 0.87 14.82
N SER A 55 -5.34 1.82 15.70
CA SER A 55 -4.57 3.05 15.93
C SER A 55 -3.68 2.81 17.14
N PRO A 56 -2.37 3.16 17.11
CA PRO A 56 -1.52 2.99 18.27
C PRO A 56 -2.10 3.78 19.44
N ALA A 57 -2.49 3.07 20.50
CA ALA A 57 -2.89 3.69 21.76
C ALA A 57 -1.72 4.55 22.29
N PRO A 58 -1.97 5.66 23.00
CA PRO A 58 -0.93 6.44 23.64
C PRO A 58 -0.46 5.72 24.91
N THR A 59 0.17 4.56 24.74
CA THR A 59 0.73 3.78 25.85
C THR A 59 2.23 3.68 25.65
N ASN A 60 2.98 4.08 26.68
CA ASN A 60 4.44 4.19 26.74
C ASN A 60 5.19 2.84 26.65
N SER A 61 4.77 1.92 25.79
CA SER A 61 5.46 0.67 25.50
C SER A 61 6.11 0.76 24.12
N ALA A 62 7.42 0.52 24.07
CA ALA A 62 8.31 0.65 22.91
C ALA A 62 8.04 -0.30 21.73
N THR A 63 6.79 -0.72 21.51
CA THR A 63 6.33 -1.43 20.33
C THR A 63 5.53 -0.46 19.49
N SER A 64 6.18 0.22 18.54
CA SER A 64 5.50 1.04 17.53
C SER A 64 4.62 0.14 16.66
N GLU A 65 3.38 -0.08 17.08
CA GLU A 65 2.40 -0.81 16.30
C GLU A 65 2.07 0.00 15.04
N CYS A 66 2.52 -0.50 13.89
CA CYS A 66 2.17 0.06 12.59
C CYS A 66 0.64 -0.01 12.42
N PRO A 67 -0.02 1.08 11.98
CA PRO A 67 -1.46 1.08 11.78
C PRO A 67 -1.88 -0.02 10.79
N VAL A 68 -2.96 -0.72 11.13
CA VAL A 68 -3.50 -1.81 10.30
C VAL A 68 -4.65 -1.30 9.44
N LEU A 69 -4.51 -1.46 8.12
CA LEU A 69 -5.50 -1.16 7.10
C LEU A 69 -6.34 -2.40 6.78
N ASP A 70 -7.66 -2.21 6.82
CA ASP A 70 -8.65 -3.15 6.30
C ASP A 70 -9.28 -2.54 5.04
N TYR A 71 -9.27 -3.27 3.94
CA TYR A 71 -9.76 -2.81 2.65
C TYR A 71 -11.18 -3.29 2.44
N GLN A 72 -12.13 -2.37 2.37
CA GLN A 72 -13.54 -2.66 2.14
C GLN A 72 -13.93 -2.28 0.72
N GLY A 73 -14.49 -3.21 -0.04
CA GLY A 73 -14.97 -2.97 -1.39
C GLY A 73 -16.15 -3.87 -1.72
N GLU A 74 -16.86 -3.55 -2.80
CA GLU A 74 -18.05 -4.31 -3.24
C GLU A 74 -17.69 -5.73 -3.71
N SER A 75 -16.51 -5.89 -4.32
CA SER A 75 -16.02 -7.17 -4.83
C SER A 75 -14.78 -7.67 -4.06
N PRO A 76 -14.68 -8.99 -3.76
CA PRO A 76 -13.47 -9.57 -3.19
C PRO A 76 -12.25 -9.44 -4.11
N ASP A 77 -12.47 -9.37 -5.44
CA ASP A 77 -11.39 -9.27 -6.41
C ASP A 77 -10.73 -7.90 -6.35
N GLU A 78 -11.51 -6.82 -6.20
CA GLU A 78 -10.97 -5.47 -6.02
C GLU A 78 -10.13 -5.38 -4.73
N GLN A 79 -10.62 -5.97 -3.63
CA GLN A 79 -9.88 -5.99 -2.37
C GLN A 79 -8.56 -6.77 -2.50
N ALA A 80 -8.55 -7.87 -3.25
CA ALA A 80 -7.35 -8.66 -3.50
C ALA A 80 -6.32 -7.88 -4.33
N LEU A 81 -6.75 -7.16 -5.36
CA LEU A 81 -5.87 -6.33 -6.20
C LEU A 81 -5.23 -5.19 -5.39
N VAL A 82 -6.00 -4.48 -4.57
CA VAL A 82 -5.47 -3.40 -3.72
C VAL A 82 -4.55 -3.94 -2.62
N SER A 83 -4.88 -5.09 -2.04
CA SER A 83 -4.02 -5.77 -1.08
C SER A 83 -2.69 -6.21 -1.71
N ALA A 84 -2.73 -6.70 -2.95
CA ALA A 84 -1.52 -7.04 -3.69
C ALA A 84 -0.67 -5.79 -3.96
N ALA A 85 -1.26 -4.70 -4.45
CA ALA A 85 -0.53 -3.46 -4.70
C ALA A 85 0.16 -2.92 -3.44
N SER A 86 -0.54 -2.95 -2.30
CA SER A 86 0.01 -2.54 -1.02
C SER A 86 1.19 -3.40 -0.58
N ALA A 87 1.13 -4.72 -0.81
CA ALA A 87 2.25 -5.63 -0.50
C ALA A 87 3.53 -5.34 -1.31
N TYR A 88 3.38 -4.75 -2.50
CA TYR A 88 4.50 -4.30 -3.34
C TYR A 88 4.90 -2.83 -3.09
N GLY A 89 4.32 -2.18 -2.07
CA GLY A 89 4.69 -0.81 -1.66
C GLY A 89 3.83 0.30 -2.22
N TYR A 90 2.65 -0.01 -2.78
CA TYR A 90 1.68 0.95 -3.32
C TYR A 90 0.40 0.88 -2.48
N THR A 91 0.39 1.57 -1.35
CA THR A 91 -0.67 1.42 -0.34
C THR A 91 -1.69 2.54 -0.46
N LEU A 92 -2.95 2.20 -0.71
CA LEU A 92 -4.07 3.15 -0.64
C LEU A 92 -4.36 3.45 0.84
N ILE A 93 -4.08 4.68 1.29
CA ILE A 93 -4.21 5.05 2.71
C ILE A 93 -5.41 5.95 2.98
N GLU A 94 -5.93 6.61 1.95
CA GLU A 94 -7.08 7.50 2.05
C GLU A 94 -7.89 7.46 0.75
N ARG A 95 -9.22 7.46 0.86
CA ARG A 95 -10.15 7.69 -0.24
C ARG A 95 -11.29 8.56 0.24
N THR A 96 -11.49 9.68 -0.44
CA THR A 96 -12.65 10.55 -0.29
C THR A 96 -13.35 10.70 -1.64
N SER A 97 -14.47 11.42 -1.68
CA SER A 97 -15.14 11.74 -2.94
C SER A 97 -14.34 12.68 -3.84
N GLY A 98 -13.40 13.45 -3.28
CA GLY A 98 -12.62 14.45 -4.03
C GLY A 98 -11.22 13.99 -4.40
N HIS A 99 -10.63 13.07 -3.66
CA HIS A 99 -9.26 12.60 -3.89
C HIS A 99 -8.98 11.25 -3.21
N ILE A 100 -7.88 10.63 -3.61
CA ILE A 100 -7.27 9.48 -2.95
C ILE A 100 -5.83 9.83 -2.57
N VAL A 101 -5.28 9.15 -1.57
CA VAL A 101 -3.86 9.26 -1.21
C VAL A 101 -3.24 7.88 -1.23
N ILE A 102 -2.13 7.74 -1.96
CA ILE A 102 -1.38 6.50 -2.08
C ILE A 102 0.02 6.71 -1.49
N ASP A 103 0.40 5.86 -0.53
CA ASP A 103 1.77 5.75 -0.06
C ASP A 103 2.56 4.83 -1.01
N VAL A 104 3.47 5.43 -1.77
CA VAL A 104 4.35 4.74 -2.71
C VAL A 104 5.76 4.69 -2.14
N HIS A 105 6.13 3.53 -1.62
CA HIS A 105 7.45 3.27 -1.03
C HIS A 105 7.86 4.35 0.00
N GLY A 106 6.92 4.78 0.87
CA GLY A 106 7.12 5.76 1.92
C GLY A 106 6.87 7.23 1.51
N GLU A 107 6.50 7.49 0.26
CA GLU A 107 6.15 8.82 -0.25
C GLU A 107 4.67 8.90 -0.57
N LYS A 108 3.99 9.91 -0.04
CA LYS A 108 2.56 10.13 -0.31
C LYS A 108 2.38 10.88 -1.63
N LEU A 109 1.52 10.31 -2.48
CA LEU A 109 1.02 10.91 -3.72
C LEU A 109 -0.46 11.26 -3.56
#